data_AF-N6TPR5-F1
#
_entry.id   AF-N6TPR5-F1
#
_cell.length_a   1.000
_cell.length_b   1.000
_cell.length_c   1.000
_cell.angle_alpha   90.00
_cell.angle_beta   90.00
_cell.angle_gamma   90.00
#
_symmetry.space_group_name_H-M   'P 1'
#
loop_
_entity.id
_entity.type
_entity.pdbx_description
1 polymer ?
#
loop_
_entity_poly.entity_id
_entity_poly.type
_entity_poly.pdbx_seq_one_letter_code
_entity_poly.pdbx_strand_id
1 'polypeptide(L)'
;IIFVFTNGIGSNLASKLERRGIIVRGNKIEAHYIEGDSDSSEQENFESSNIVYNQPQDLSTQNIANIKKVNLDVSAMLAYCCSVTNGSAYLYDFDVPVLKQQAEWERLRPVKPILDEFLKDKRLYCCQTAKESFENIVNTVGGPTEKIRADKFMKNVTLLPEFTEKCCQTTRHLEILKKAVRVMKYSIKSN
;
A
#
# COMPACT_ATOMS: atom_id res chain seq x y z
N ILE A 1 18.51 -0.16 3.83
CA ILE A 1 17.05 0.19 3.86
C ILE A 1 16.57 -0.02 5.29
N ILE A 2 15.78 0.91 5.85
CA ILE A 2 15.28 0.81 7.25
C ILE A 2 13.76 0.74 7.21
N PHE A 3 13.17 -0.28 7.84
CA PHE A 3 11.74 -0.43 8.02
C PHE A 3 11.41 -0.19 9.50
N VAL A 4 10.41 0.65 9.78
CA VAL A 4 9.98 0.99 11.14
C VAL A 4 8.54 0.50 11.34
N PHE A 5 8.34 -0.40 12.32
CA PHE A 5 7.07 -1.00 12.67
C PHE A 5 6.60 -0.46 14.02
N THR A 6 5.61 0.43 14.00
CA THR A 6 5.11 1.11 15.20
C THR A 6 4.15 0.26 16.03
N ASN A 7 3.46 -0.68 15.39
CA ASN A 7 2.53 -1.62 16.06
C ASN A 7 3.18 -2.99 16.32
N GLY A 8 4.51 -3.03 16.23
CA GLY A 8 5.30 -4.24 16.31
C GLY A 8 5.28 -5.10 15.05
N ILE A 9 6.15 -6.11 15.06
CA ILE A 9 6.40 -7.02 13.94
C ILE A 9 6.63 -8.43 14.47
N GLY A 10 6.03 -9.43 13.82
CA GLY A 10 6.30 -10.83 14.16
C GLY A 10 7.80 -11.15 14.07
N SER A 11 8.36 -11.78 15.11
CA SER A 11 9.80 -12.07 15.22
C SER A 11 10.36 -12.81 13.99
N ASN A 12 9.58 -13.73 13.41
CA ASN A 12 9.93 -14.45 12.18
C ASN A 12 10.04 -13.52 10.96
N LEU A 13 9.12 -12.56 10.83
CA LEU A 13 9.13 -11.60 9.73
C LEU A 13 10.29 -10.61 9.89
N ALA A 14 10.52 -10.11 11.10
CA ALA A 14 11.66 -9.25 11.40
C ALA A 14 12.98 -9.93 11.03
N SER A 15 13.15 -11.19 11.44
CA SER A 15 14.35 -11.99 11.16
C SER A 15 14.53 -12.27 9.67
N LYS A 16 13.43 -12.47 8.92
CA LYS A 16 13.48 -12.63 7.46
C LYS A 16 13.93 -11.35 6.76
N LEU A 17 13.50 -10.17 7.24
CA LEU A 17 13.90 -8.87 6.69
C LEU A 17 15.37 -8.55 7.01
N GLU A 18 15.80 -8.80 8.25
CA GLU A 18 17.18 -8.57 8.69
C GLU A 18 18.18 -9.44 7.93
N ARG A 19 17.85 -10.72 7.69
CA ARG A 19 18.64 -11.62 6.84
C ARG A 19 18.81 -11.14 5.40
N ARG A 20 17.97 -10.21 4.95
CA ARG A 20 18.02 -9.61 3.61
C ARG A 20 18.74 -8.25 3.59
N GLY A 21 19.41 -7.87 4.68
CA GLY A 21 20.11 -6.59 4.82
C GLY A 21 19.20 -5.39 5.08
N ILE A 22 17.96 -5.63 5.51
CA ILE A 22 17.00 -4.58 5.88
C ILE A 22 17.06 -4.38 7.39
N ILE A 23 17.30 -3.16 7.83
CA ILE A 23 17.31 -2.81 9.25
C ILE A 23 15.85 -2.68 9.70
N VAL A 24 15.42 -3.51 10.65
CA VAL A 24 14.08 -3.45 11.23
C VAL A 24 14.12 -2.70 12.55
N ARG A 25 13.25 -1.71 12.73
CA ARG A 25 13.03 -1.00 14.00
C ARG A 25 11.57 -1.19 14.42
N GLY A 26 11.31 -1.36 15.72
CA GLY A 26 9.99 -1.64 16.25
C GLY A 26 9.99 -2.80 17.23
N ASN A 27 8.87 -3.00 17.94
CA ASN A 27 8.74 -4.08 18.91
C ASN A 27 8.62 -5.44 18.20
N LYS A 28 9.48 -6.42 18.52
CA LYS A 28 9.38 -7.78 17.96
C LYS A 28 8.40 -8.59 18.79
N ILE A 29 7.32 -9.06 18.17
CA ILE A 29 6.25 -9.82 18.82
C ILE A 29 6.47 -11.30 18.50
N GLU A 30 6.57 -12.14 19.51
CA GLU A 30 6.55 -13.59 19.30
C GLU A 30 5.16 -14.00 18.85
N ALA A 31 5.06 -14.49 17.61
CA ALA A 31 3.88 -15.19 17.16
C ALA A 31 3.86 -16.54 17.87
N HIS A 32 3.02 -16.68 18.89
CA HIS A 32 2.59 -17.99 19.36
C HIS A 32 1.74 -18.56 18.22
N TYR A 33 2.35 -19.41 17.40
CA TYR A 33 1.58 -20.31 16.57
C TYR A 33 0.75 -21.15 17.54
N ILE A 34 -0.57 -21.03 17.48
CA ILE A 34 -1.40 -22.09 18.05
C ILE A 34 -1.01 -23.34 17.26
N GLU A 35 -0.39 -24.30 17.94
CA GLU A 35 -0.13 -25.62 17.39
C GLU A 35 -1.48 -26.27 17.07
N GLY A 36 -1.86 -26.20 15.80
CA GLY A 36 -3.14 -26.69 15.32
C GLY A 36 -3.47 -26.17 13.94
N ASP A 37 -2.61 -26.43 12.95
CA ASP A 37 -3.11 -26.98 11.68
C ASP A 37 -1.95 -27.56 10.86
N SER A 38 -1.92 -28.89 10.80
CA SER A 38 -1.23 -29.61 9.73
C SER A 38 -2.04 -29.43 8.46
N ASP A 39 -1.34 -29.00 7.42
CA ASP A 39 -1.58 -29.19 5.99
C ASP A 39 -2.94 -29.79 5.55
N SER A 40 -3.55 -29.08 4.58
CA SER A 40 -4.56 -29.54 3.61
C SER A 40 -6.06 -29.33 3.91
N SER A 41 -6.68 -28.72 2.89
CA SER A 41 -8.09 -28.74 2.47
C SER A 41 -9.02 -27.62 2.95
N GLU A 42 -9.71 -27.09 1.95
CA GLU A 42 -10.63 -25.96 1.93
C GLU A 42 -11.81 -26.14 2.88
N GLN A 43 -12.08 -25.14 3.72
CA GLN A 43 -13.43 -24.70 4.07
C GLN A 43 -13.36 -23.35 4.78
N GLU A 44 -13.78 -22.29 4.08
CA GLU A 44 -14.10 -21.01 4.69
C GLU A 44 -15.33 -21.20 5.59
N ASN A 45 -15.11 -21.42 6.88
CA ASN A 45 -16.13 -21.23 7.89
C ASN A 45 -15.66 -20.10 8.81
N PHE A 46 -16.09 -18.87 8.52
CA PHE A 46 -15.81 -17.69 9.32
C PHE A 46 -16.73 -17.70 10.56
N GLU A 47 -16.49 -18.64 11.48
CA GLU A 47 -17.05 -18.55 12.83
C GLU A 47 -16.13 -17.71 13.70
N SER A 48 -16.54 -16.44 13.80
CA SER A 48 -16.36 -15.49 14.90
C SER A 48 -15.74 -16.08 16.17
N SER A 49 -14.41 -16.10 16.25
CA SER A 49 -13.70 -16.22 17.52
C SER A 49 -12.99 -14.91 17.82
N ASN A 50 -13.37 -14.35 18.97
CA ASN A 50 -13.09 -13.00 19.42
C ASN A 50 -11.60 -12.65 19.42
N ILE A 51 -11.12 -12.04 18.33
CA ILE A 51 -9.99 -11.12 18.42
C ILE A 51 -10.48 -9.97 19.30
N VAL A 52 -9.97 -9.90 20.52
CA VAL A 52 -10.14 -8.75 21.39
C VAL A 52 -9.46 -7.56 20.69
N TYR A 53 -10.22 -6.85 19.87
CA TYR A 53 -9.87 -5.53 19.38
C TYR A 53 -9.95 -4.57 20.58
N ASN A 54 -8.90 -4.58 21.39
CA ASN A 54 -8.70 -3.53 22.37
C ASN A 54 -8.44 -2.22 21.63
N GLN A 55 -9.51 -1.43 21.47
CA GLN A 55 -9.55 -0.02 21.07
C GLN A 55 -9.08 0.26 19.62
N PRO A 56 -9.59 1.32 18.96
CA PRO A 56 -9.05 1.80 17.70
C PRO A 56 -7.65 2.35 17.97
N GLN A 57 -6.63 1.50 17.88
CA GLN A 57 -5.26 1.94 17.97
C GLN A 57 -4.99 2.87 16.79
N ASP A 58 -4.71 4.11 17.15
CA ASP A 58 -4.29 5.15 16.24
C ASP A 58 -3.10 4.63 15.43
N LEU A 59 -3.31 4.35 14.13
CA LEU A 59 -2.26 3.93 13.17
C LEU A 59 -1.20 5.04 12.96
N SER A 60 -1.18 6.07 13.81
CA SER A 60 -0.21 7.14 13.80
C SER A 60 1.18 6.54 13.96
N THR A 61 1.96 6.63 12.88
CA THR A 61 3.37 6.31 12.91
C THR A 61 4.01 7.43 13.72
N GLN A 62 4.31 7.21 15.01
CA GLN A 62 4.91 8.26 15.81
C GLN A 62 6.22 8.72 15.14
N ASN A 63 6.32 10.04 14.90
CA ASN A 63 7.49 10.73 14.33
C ASN A 63 7.72 10.62 12.79
N ILE A 64 6.72 11.01 11.99
CA ILE A 64 6.81 11.15 10.52
C ILE A 64 7.61 12.40 10.07
N ALA A 65 7.90 13.33 10.99
CA ALA A 65 8.57 14.59 10.70
C ALA A 65 9.92 14.42 9.99
N ASN A 66 10.64 13.34 10.30
CA ASN A 66 11.96 13.08 9.72
C ASN A 66 11.93 12.38 8.34
N ILE A 67 10.76 11.94 7.86
CA ILE A 67 10.64 11.29 6.56
C ILE A 67 10.67 12.35 5.46
N LYS A 68 11.76 12.43 4.69
CA LYS A 68 11.90 13.42 3.60
C LYS A 68 11.60 12.88 2.21
N LYS A 69 11.49 11.55 2.06
CA LYS A 69 11.28 10.85 0.80
C LYS A 69 10.16 9.84 0.97
N VAL A 70 9.20 9.84 0.05
CA VAL A 70 8.03 8.96 0.08
C VAL A 70 7.96 8.20 -1.23
N ASN A 71 7.83 6.88 -1.16
CA ASN A 71 7.51 6.05 -2.32
C ASN A 71 5.98 5.85 -2.36
N LEU A 72 5.36 6.21 -3.47
CA LEU A 72 3.92 6.14 -3.70
C LEU A 72 3.57 4.84 -4.40
N ASP A 73 2.53 4.17 -3.90
CA ASP A 73 1.87 3.07 -4.58
C ASP A 73 0.67 3.56 -5.41
N VAL A 74 0.09 2.68 -6.23
CA VAL A 74 -1.02 3.03 -7.11
C VAL A 74 -2.23 3.54 -6.32
N SER A 75 -2.56 2.89 -5.19
CA SER A 75 -3.67 3.26 -4.32
C SER A 75 -3.54 4.66 -3.73
N ALA A 76 -2.36 5.05 -3.26
CA ALA A 76 -2.12 6.39 -2.72
C ALA A 76 -2.29 7.45 -3.82
N MET A 77 -1.79 7.17 -5.03
CA MET A 77 -1.94 8.10 -6.17
C MET A 77 -3.41 8.24 -6.60
N LEU A 78 -4.17 7.14 -6.62
CA LEU A 78 -5.61 7.16 -6.90
C LEU A 78 -6.37 7.92 -5.81
N ALA A 79 -6.19 7.57 -4.54
CA ALA A 79 -6.83 8.26 -3.43
C ALA A 79 -6.56 9.77 -3.43
N TYR A 80 -5.37 10.20 -3.88
CA TYR A 80 -5.04 11.61 -4.02
C TYR A 80 -5.81 12.32 -5.15
N CYS A 81 -6.06 11.61 -6.27
CA CYS A 81 -6.60 12.21 -7.50
C CYS A 81 -8.11 11.96 -7.73
N CYS A 82 -8.71 10.97 -7.07
CA CYS A 82 -10.12 10.60 -7.26
C CYS A 82 -11.09 11.73 -6.90
N SER A 83 -12.22 11.80 -7.58
CA SER A 83 -13.20 12.88 -7.37
C SER A 83 -13.83 12.84 -5.99
N VAL A 84 -14.08 11.63 -5.46
CA VAL A 84 -14.67 11.43 -4.13
C VAL A 84 -13.85 12.16 -3.05
N THR A 85 -12.53 11.97 -3.03
CA THR A 85 -11.59 12.61 -2.08
C THR A 85 -11.30 14.08 -2.40
N ASN A 86 -11.73 14.56 -3.57
CA ASN A 86 -11.55 15.94 -4.03
C ASN A 86 -12.88 16.73 -3.98
N GLY A 87 -13.77 16.38 -3.06
CA GLY A 87 -14.97 17.14 -2.73
C GLY A 87 -16.28 16.60 -3.32
N SER A 88 -16.22 15.73 -4.34
CA SER A 88 -17.44 15.18 -4.95
C SER A 88 -18.27 14.34 -3.98
N ALA A 89 -17.68 13.82 -2.90
CA ALA A 89 -18.42 13.15 -1.83
C ALA A 89 -19.52 14.02 -1.20
N TYR A 90 -19.45 15.35 -1.29
CA TYR A 90 -20.47 16.27 -0.76
C TYR A 90 -21.38 16.85 -1.85
N LEU A 91 -21.05 16.65 -3.13
CA LEU A 91 -21.76 17.25 -4.26
C LEU A 91 -22.81 16.33 -4.87
N TYR A 92 -22.62 15.01 -4.73
CA TYR A 92 -23.48 14.01 -5.35
C TYR A 92 -23.99 13.03 -4.30
N ASP A 93 -25.25 12.61 -4.47
CA ASP A 93 -25.73 11.36 -3.87
C ASP A 93 -25.51 10.25 -4.89
N PHE A 94 -24.86 9.18 -4.47
CA PHE A 94 -24.46 8.09 -5.35
C PHE A 94 -25.47 6.96 -5.25
N ASP A 95 -26.04 6.55 -6.38
CA ASP A 95 -27.01 5.45 -6.42
C ASP A 95 -26.33 4.07 -6.30
N VAL A 96 -25.07 3.97 -6.69
CA VAL A 96 -24.29 2.73 -6.61
C VAL A 96 -23.87 2.50 -5.14
N PRO A 97 -24.28 1.38 -4.50
CA PRO A 97 -24.05 1.17 -3.06
C PRO A 97 -22.60 1.33 -2.62
N VAL A 98 -21.66 0.80 -3.41
CA VAL A 98 -20.22 0.89 -3.11
C VAL A 98 -19.72 2.33 -3.15
N LEU A 99 -20.16 3.14 -4.13
CA LEU A 99 -19.76 4.54 -4.24
C LEU A 99 -20.42 5.39 -3.15
N LYS A 100 -21.65 5.05 -2.77
CA LYS A 100 -22.35 5.68 -1.65
C LYS A 100 -21.60 5.47 -0.34
N GLN A 101 -21.21 4.23 -0.05
CA GLN A 101 -20.42 3.88 1.14
C GLN A 101 -19.06 4.60 1.14
N GLN A 102 -18.38 4.65 -0.01
CA GLN A 102 -17.12 5.40 -0.13
C GLN A 102 -17.29 6.90 0.14
N ALA A 103 -18.37 7.50 -0.36
CA ALA A 103 -18.68 8.90 -0.10
C ALA A 103 -19.02 9.14 1.39
N GLU A 104 -19.77 8.25 2.02
CA GLU A 104 -20.04 8.31 3.47
C GLU A 104 -18.75 8.25 4.31
N TRP A 105 -17.84 7.35 3.96
CA TRP A 105 -16.54 7.25 4.62
C TRP A 105 -15.69 8.50 4.42
N GLU A 106 -15.62 9.04 3.19
CA GLU A 106 -14.88 10.27 2.91
C GLU A 106 -15.48 11.48 3.63
N ARG A 107 -16.81 11.53 3.82
CA ARG A 107 -17.46 12.60 4.60
C ARG A 107 -17.13 12.51 6.08
N LEU A 108 -17.08 11.30 6.63
CA LEU A 108 -16.75 11.08 8.04
C LEU A 108 -15.26 11.32 8.33
N ARG A 109 -14.37 10.89 7.43
CA ARG A 109 -12.92 10.99 7.58
C ARG A 109 -12.27 11.32 6.23
N PRO A 110 -12.17 12.62 5.89
CA PRO A 110 -11.62 13.05 4.61
C PRO A 110 -10.15 12.63 4.44
N VAL A 111 -9.86 11.91 3.36
CA VAL A 111 -8.51 11.38 3.11
C VAL A 111 -7.56 12.46 2.60
N LYS A 112 -8.06 13.40 1.79
CA LYS A 112 -7.21 14.38 1.10
C LYS A 112 -6.42 15.30 2.05
N PRO A 113 -7.00 15.90 3.11
CA PRO A 113 -6.24 16.71 4.05
C PRO A 113 -5.10 15.93 4.73
N ILE A 114 -5.35 14.65 5.07
CA ILE A 114 -4.36 13.77 5.69
C ILE A 114 -3.19 13.52 4.72
N LEU A 115 -3.49 13.24 3.44
CA LEU A 115 -2.47 13.06 2.42
C LEU A 115 -1.72 14.36 2.10
N ASP A 116 -2.42 15.50 2.04
CA ASP A 116 -1.78 16.80 1.78
C ASP A 116 -0.80 17.16 2.90
N GLU A 117 -1.18 16.98 4.17
CA GLU A 117 -0.30 17.18 5.31
C GLU A 117 0.89 16.20 5.30
N PHE A 118 0.63 14.92 5.05
CA PHE A 118 1.68 13.90 5.01
C PHE A 118 2.65 14.11 3.84
N LEU A 119 2.21 14.52 2.66
CA LEU A 119 3.07 14.66 1.49
C LEU A 119 3.79 16.02 1.45
N LYS A 120 3.34 16.99 2.27
CA LYS A 120 3.91 18.33 2.36
C LYS A 120 5.42 18.28 2.63
N ASP A 121 6.17 19.04 1.83
CA ASP A 121 7.64 19.19 1.92
C ASP A 121 8.42 17.88 1.77
N LYS A 122 7.78 16.80 1.28
CA LYS A 122 8.44 15.52 1.00
C LYS A 122 8.70 15.36 -0.49
N ARG A 123 9.80 14.69 -0.83
CA ARG A 123 10.10 14.29 -2.21
C ARG A 123 9.37 13.00 -2.54
N LEU A 124 8.55 13.05 -3.58
CA LEU A 124 7.68 11.95 -3.98
C LEU A 124 8.34 11.10 -5.05
N TYR A 125 8.24 9.79 -4.91
CA TYR A 125 8.80 8.81 -5.83
C TYR A 125 7.76 7.76 -6.19
N CYS A 126 7.87 7.17 -7.37
CA CYS A 126 7.18 5.92 -7.70
C CYS A 126 8.03 5.11 -8.69
N CYS A 127 7.76 3.81 -8.81
CA CYS A 127 8.36 3.00 -9.86
C CYS A 127 7.59 3.13 -11.18
N GLN A 128 8.25 2.80 -12.29
CA GLN A 128 7.65 2.82 -13.62
C GLN A 128 6.36 1.98 -13.69
N THR A 129 6.37 0.76 -13.14
CA THR A 129 5.18 -0.11 -13.11
C THR A 129 4.01 0.53 -12.36
N ALA A 130 4.27 1.23 -11.25
CA ALA A 130 3.22 1.90 -10.48
C ALA A 130 2.67 3.11 -11.25
N LYS A 131 3.55 3.89 -11.89
CA LYS A 131 3.14 4.99 -12.77
C LYS A 131 2.24 4.48 -13.91
N GLU A 132 2.69 3.48 -14.67
CA GLU A 132 1.93 2.93 -15.80
C GLU A 132 0.59 2.37 -15.34
N SER A 133 0.56 1.64 -14.23
CA SER A 133 -0.69 1.10 -13.67
C SER A 133 -1.66 2.22 -13.28
N PHE A 134 -1.15 3.27 -12.63
CA PHE A 134 -1.93 4.45 -12.27
C PHE A 134 -2.47 5.19 -13.50
N GLU A 135 -1.62 5.48 -14.49
CA GLU A 135 -2.01 6.16 -15.73
C GLU A 135 -3.02 5.33 -16.52
N ASN A 136 -2.85 4.01 -16.59
CA ASN A 136 -3.81 3.12 -17.26
C ASN A 136 -5.19 3.16 -16.59
N ILE A 137 -5.25 3.14 -15.25
CA ILE A 137 -6.51 3.24 -14.52
C ILE A 137 -7.16 4.61 -14.80
N VAL A 138 -6.42 5.71 -14.62
CA VAL A 138 -6.95 7.06 -14.82
C VAL A 138 -7.40 7.29 -16.27
N ASN A 139 -6.70 6.73 -17.27
CA ASN A 139 -7.09 6.86 -18.67
C ASN A 139 -8.34 6.05 -19.01
N THR A 140 -8.50 4.88 -18.38
CA THR A 140 -9.61 3.95 -18.64
C THR A 140 -10.90 4.36 -17.94
N VAL A 141 -10.84 4.66 -16.64
CA VAL A 141 -12.04 4.91 -15.82
C VAL A 141 -12.15 6.35 -15.32
N GLY A 142 -11.09 7.14 -15.43
CA GLY A 142 -11.04 8.48 -14.86
C GLY A 142 -11.83 9.52 -15.66
N GLY A 143 -12.55 10.38 -14.96
CA GLY A 143 -13.22 11.55 -15.55
C GLY A 143 -12.22 12.64 -15.99
N PRO A 144 -12.68 13.66 -16.74
CA PRO A 144 -11.81 14.75 -17.22
C PRO A 144 -11.05 15.47 -16.10
N THR A 145 -11.72 15.69 -14.95
CA THR A 145 -11.10 16.37 -13.81
C THR A 145 -10.07 15.50 -13.08
N GLU A 146 -10.27 14.17 -13.07
CA GLU A 146 -9.31 13.21 -12.50
C GLU A 146 -8.04 13.15 -13.32
N LYS A 147 -8.16 13.16 -14.66
CA LYS A 147 -7.02 13.21 -15.59
C LYS A 147 -6.18 14.46 -15.36
N ILE A 148 -6.82 15.63 -15.26
CA ILE A 148 -6.13 16.90 -14.97
C ILE A 148 -5.40 16.86 -13.62
N ARG A 149 -6.04 16.30 -12.58
CA ARG A 149 -5.42 16.15 -11.25
C ARG A 149 -4.24 15.19 -11.28
N ALA A 150 -4.38 14.05 -11.98
CA ALA A 150 -3.32 13.06 -12.15
C ALA A 150 -2.10 13.67 -12.86
N ASP A 151 -2.30 14.38 -13.97
CA ASP A 151 -1.22 15.05 -14.71
C ASP A 151 -0.51 16.09 -13.85
N LYS A 152 -1.28 16.88 -13.07
CA LYS A 152 -0.72 17.87 -12.15
C LYS A 152 0.08 17.19 -11.03
N PHE A 153 -0.43 16.11 -10.48
CA PHE A 153 0.20 15.37 -9.40
C PHE A 153 1.51 14.71 -9.86
N MET A 154 1.49 14.04 -11.01
CA MET A 154 2.65 13.34 -11.55
C MET A 154 3.83 14.24 -11.92
N LYS A 155 3.61 15.53 -12.19
CA LYS A 155 4.69 16.52 -12.35
C LYS A 155 5.59 16.66 -11.13
N ASN A 156 5.07 16.33 -9.93
CA ASN A 156 5.81 16.40 -8.67
C ASN A 156 6.40 15.05 -8.24
N VAL A 157 6.12 13.97 -8.98
CA VAL A 157 6.56 12.61 -8.65
C VAL A 157 7.79 12.25 -9.48
N THR A 158 8.87 11.87 -8.81
CA THR A 158 10.11 11.43 -9.45
C THR A 158 10.07 9.93 -9.72
N LEU A 159 10.21 9.52 -10.98
CA LEU A 159 10.36 8.11 -11.30
C LEU A 159 11.68 7.55 -10.77
N LEU A 160 11.60 6.42 -10.08
CA LEU A 160 12.77 5.62 -9.74
C LEU A 160 13.23 4.85 -10.99
N PRO A 161 14.55 4.84 -11.28
CA PRO A 161 15.08 4.05 -12.39
C PRO A 161 14.66 2.60 -12.26
N GLU A 162 14.14 2.02 -13.35
CA GLU A 162 13.93 0.58 -13.38
C GLU A 162 15.26 -0.14 -13.20
N PHE A 163 15.26 -1.20 -12.41
CA PHE A 163 16.42 -2.09 -12.25
C PHE A 163 16.68 -2.80 -13.59
N THR A 164 17.48 -2.20 -14.47
CA THR A 164 17.95 -2.83 -15.69
C THR A 164 18.98 -3.90 -15.37
N GLU A 165 18.89 -5.04 -16.08
CA GLU A 165 19.65 -6.26 -15.76
C GLU A 165 21.18 -6.12 -15.86
N LYS A 166 21.70 -5.00 -16.37
CA LYS A 166 23.14 -4.76 -16.42
C LYS A 166 23.77 -4.43 -15.06
N CYS A 167 22.97 -4.13 -14.03
CA CYS A 167 23.45 -4.03 -12.64
C CYS A 167 23.50 -5.40 -11.93
N CYS A 168 23.10 -6.50 -12.59
CA CYS A 168 23.02 -7.84 -11.97
C CYS A 168 24.36 -8.54 -11.78
N GLN A 169 25.44 -8.10 -12.42
CA GLN A 169 26.73 -8.80 -12.31
C GLN A 169 27.34 -8.70 -10.91
N THR A 170 26.83 -7.82 -10.03
CA THR A 170 27.33 -7.72 -8.65
C THR A 170 26.33 -8.17 -7.59
N THR A 171 25.11 -8.61 -7.91
CA THR A 171 24.19 -9.02 -6.83
C THR A 171 23.28 -10.19 -7.18
N ARG A 172 23.77 -11.40 -6.85
CA ARG A 172 23.00 -12.65 -6.70
C ARG A 172 21.77 -12.55 -5.76
N HIS A 173 21.54 -11.39 -5.15
CA HIS A 173 20.50 -11.13 -4.15
C HIS A 173 19.14 -10.72 -4.74
N LEU A 174 19.06 -10.35 -6.03
CA LEU A 174 17.82 -9.87 -6.66
C LEU A 174 17.05 -10.93 -7.47
N GLU A 175 17.69 -12.02 -7.90
CA GLU A 175 16.99 -13.12 -8.61
C GLU A 175 15.92 -13.80 -7.73
N ILE A 176 16.11 -13.79 -6.40
CA ILE A 176 15.17 -14.39 -5.46
C ILE A 176 13.89 -13.56 -5.32
N LEU A 177 13.97 -12.23 -5.46
CA LEU A 177 12.80 -11.35 -5.46
C LEU A 177 12.01 -11.46 -6.77
N LYS A 178 12.69 -11.62 -7.91
CA LYS A 178 12.03 -11.91 -9.20
C LYS A 178 11.27 -13.25 -9.17
N LYS A 179 11.83 -14.30 -8.55
CA LYS A 179 11.14 -15.58 -8.37
C LYS A 179 9.94 -15.47 -7.41
N ALA A 180 10.06 -14.73 -6.31
CA ALA A 180 8.95 -14.55 -5.36
C ALA A 180 7.74 -13.82 -5.97
N VAL A 181 7.96 -12.82 -6.83
CA VAL A 181 6.89 -12.08 -7.50
C VAL A 181 6.26 -12.88 -8.65
N ARG A 182 7.02 -13.73 -9.35
CA ARG A 182 6.51 -14.58 -10.45
C ARG A 182 5.69 -15.78 -9.95
N VAL A 183 6.00 -16.30 -8.76
CA VAL A 183 5.23 -17.39 -8.13
C VAL A 183 3.85 -16.92 -7.67
N MET A 184 3.68 -15.64 -7.32
CA MET A 184 2.35 -15.11 -6.92
C MET A 184 1.41 -14.77 -8.08
N LYS A 185 1.86 -14.81 -9.35
CA LYS A 185 1.00 -14.54 -10.53
C LYS A 185 0.46 -15.80 -11.23
N TYR A 186 0.83 -17.00 -10.79
CA TYR A 186 0.28 -18.25 -11.33
C TYR A 186 -0.20 -19.15 -10.18
N SER A 187 -1.37 -18.84 -9.63
CA SER A 187 -2.25 -19.83 -9.02
C SER A 187 -3.69 -19.40 -9.27
N ILE A 188 -4.08 -19.41 -10.54
CA ILE A 188 -5.47 -19.56 -10.95
C ILE A 188 -5.50 -20.92 -11.64
N LYS A 189 -5.93 -21.95 -10.91
CA LYS A 189 -6.31 -23.21 -11.52
C LYS A 189 -7.74 -23.03 -12.05
N SER A 190 -7.88 -23.12 -13.37
CA SER A 190 -9.15 -23.49 -13.99
C SER A 190 -9.55 -24.88 -13.48
N ASN A 191 -10.78 -25.00 -13.01
CA ASN A 191 -11.60 -26.16 -13.34
C ASN A 191 -12.43 -25.78 -14.57
#